data_AF-R7FHI1-F1
#
_entry.id   AF-R7FHI1-F1
#
_cell.length_a   1.000
_cell.length_b   1.000
_cell.length_c   1.000
_cell.angle_alpha   90.00
_cell.angle_beta   90.00
_cell.angle_gamma   90.00
#
_symmetry.space_group_name_H-M   'P 1'
#
loop_
_entity.id
_entity.type
_entity.pdbx_description
1 polymer ?
#
loop_
_entity_poly.entity_id
_entity_poly.type
_entity_poly.pdbx_seq_one_letter_code
_entity_poly.pdbx_strand_id
1 'polypeptide(L)'
;MTDKGPIKLKLSTVILSFIIFILIIGMILMYFYFTNSKNTTNTVESTTTDSTKNVLSGSTSNITVSNTEAEKVDSTVKQLDINSDEVQKLYKYIEKTNEAQEELVYRNTKVTEKDLNNQLKLLTIFENVSESAASNEKNITDEYGNTSNHIYYSKDTIENMAKKIFGNGVTITHESCEGLFARAKEYKNGEYDCYEYQGGGGYWWTLSCSDLVSAEQKGDEIYIYDKYVHVYQNDNSGSTYGIYDSSDKSNIISKNASSETLLDGVGDFSAKVLINNANKITNNKIKTFKHTFKKNTDGSYYWYSTEPLA
;
A
#
# COMPACT_ATOMS: atom_id res chain seq x y z
N MET A 1 -3.29 -67.54 33.26
CA MET A 1 -2.82 -66.36 32.50
C MET A 1 -3.70 -66.22 31.28
N THR A 2 -4.10 -64.99 30.92
CA THR A 2 -4.94 -64.72 29.74
C THR A 2 -4.16 -63.81 28.80
N ASP A 3 -3.75 -64.35 27.66
CA ASP A 3 -2.98 -63.59 26.66
C ASP A 3 -3.82 -62.46 26.06
N LYS A 4 -3.25 -61.25 26.10
CA LYS A 4 -3.81 -60.09 25.39
C LYS A 4 -3.36 -60.15 23.93
N GLY A 5 -4.16 -60.76 23.08
CA GLY A 5 -3.96 -60.76 21.64
C GLY A 5 -3.86 -59.32 21.06
N PRO A 6 -3.15 -59.14 19.93
CA PRO A 6 -2.84 -57.81 19.41
C PRO A 6 -4.09 -57.02 19.00
N ILE A 7 -4.15 -55.75 19.41
CA ILE A 7 -5.28 -54.85 19.15
C ILE A 7 -5.32 -54.49 17.66
N LYS A 8 -6.34 -54.97 16.95
CA LYS A 8 -6.59 -54.64 15.54
C LYS A 8 -7.27 -53.27 15.41
N LEU A 9 -6.47 -52.20 15.43
CA LEU A 9 -6.93 -50.85 15.09
C LEU A 9 -7.35 -50.79 13.61
N LYS A 10 -8.45 -50.08 13.31
CA LYS A 10 -8.88 -49.82 11.93
C LYS A 10 -7.97 -48.77 11.29
N LEU A 11 -7.62 -48.94 10.02
CA LEU A 11 -6.77 -48.00 9.29
C LEU A 11 -7.34 -46.57 9.28
N SER A 12 -8.66 -46.42 9.19
CA SER A 12 -9.34 -45.12 9.31
C SER A 12 -9.14 -44.45 10.66
N THR A 13 -9.03 -45.20 11.76
CA THR A 13 -8.71 -44.66 13.10
C THR A 13 -7.27 -44.14 13.14
N VAL A 14 -6.32 -44.84 12.50
CA VAL A 14 -4.91 -44.40 12.43
C VAL A 14 -4.78 -43.12 11.60
N ILE A 15 -5.44 -43.05 10.44
CA ILE A 15 -5.45 -41.86 9.57
C ILE A 15 -6.08 -40.66 10.30
N LEU A 16 -7.23 -40.85 10.95
CA LEU A 16 -7.89 -39.78 11.70
C LEU A 16 -7.03 -39.25 12.85
N SER A 17 -6.36 -40.13 13.61
CA SER A 17 -5.39 -39.72 14.64
C SER A 17 -4.22 -38.90 14.06
N PHE A 18 -3.73 -39.25 12.87
CA PHE A 18 -2.67 -38.50 12.19
C PHE A 18 -3.11 -37.10 11.77
N ILE A 19 -4.32 -36.96 11.22
CA ILE A 19 -4.90 -35.66 10.83
C ILE A 19 -5.06 -34.75 12.06
N ILE A 20 -5.60 -35.29 13.16
CA ILE A 20 -5.76 -34.57 14.42
C ILE A 20 -4.40 -34.13 14.99
N PHE A 21 -3.38 -34.98 14.93
CA PHE A 21 -2.02 -34.65 15.38
C PHE A 21 -1.38 -33.52 14.56
N ILE A 22 -1.55 -33.52 13.24
CA ILE A 22 -1.07 -32.45 12.36
C ILE A 22 -1.78 -31.11 12.67
N LEU A 23 -3.10 -31.13 12.89
CA LEU A 23 -3.87 -29.93 13.26
C LEU A 23 -3.41 -29.34 14.61
N ILE A 24 -3.14 -30.19 15.60
CA ILE A 24 -2.61 -29.76 16.91
C ILE A 24 -1.23 -29.11 16.76
N ILE A 25 -0.33 -29.68 15.95
CA ILE A 25 0.98 -29.09 15.66
C ILE A 25 0.82 -27.73 14.95
N GLY A 26 -0.08 -27.63 13.97
CA GLY A 26 -0.38 -26.38 13.29
C GLY A 26 -0.84 -25.27 14.24
N MET A 27 -1.77 -25.58 15.15
CA MET A 27 -2.22 -24.63 16.18
C MET A 27 -1.10 -24.21 17.14
N ILE A 28 -0.23 -25.14 17.55
CA ILE A 28 0.92 -24.83 18.42
C ILE A 28 1.93 -23.91 17.71
N LEU A 29 2.26 -24.19 16.44
CA LEU A 29 3.16 -23.35 15.64
C LEU A 29 2.57 -21.95 15.42
N MET A 30 1.28 -21.86 15.10
CA MET A 30 0.55 -20.59 14.94
C MET A 30 0.53 -19.78 16.24
N TYR A 31 0.35 -20.45 17.39
CA TYR A 31 0.42 -19.81 18.71
C TYR A 31 1.82 -19.26 19.01
N PHE A 32 2.88 -20.03 18.76
CA PHE A 32 4.26 -19.55 18.93
C PHE A 32 4.58 -18.36 18.01
N TYR A 33 4.13 -18.40 16.75
CA TYR A 33 4.28 -17.28 15.80
C TYR A 33 3.61 -16.00 16.30
N PHE A 34 2.33 -16.08 16.71
CA PHE A 34 1.58 -14.94 17.25
C PHE A 34 2.07 -14.44 18.63
N THR A 35 2.75 -15.29 19.40
CA THR A 35 3.28 -14.91 20.72
C THR A 35 4.65 -14.24 20.59
N ASN A 36 5.52 -14.72 19.70
CA ASN A 36 6.83 -14.13 19.47
C ASN A 36 6.77 -12.76 18.79
N SER A 37 5.77 -12.49 17.94
CA SER A 37 5.61 -11.19 17.26
C SER A 37 5.36 -10.01 18.21
N LYS A 38 5.07 -10.25 19.49
CA LYS A 38 4.81 -9.22 20.51
C LYS A 38 6.00 -8.92 21.44
N ASN A 39 7.10 -9.67 21.34
CA ASN A 39 8.25 -9.57 22.24
C ASN A 39 9.55 -9.19 21.51
N THR A 40 9.52 -8.14 20.68
CA THR A 40 10.72 -7.48 20.13
C THR A 40 10.90 -6.10 20.75
N THR A 41 11.17 -6.07 22.06
CA THR A 41 11.58 -4.86 22.75
C THR A 41 13.00 -4.52 22.31
N ASN A 42 13.16 -3.58 21.38
CA ASN A 42 14.48 -3.09 20.97
C ASN A 42 15.12 -2.33 22.13
N THR A 43 16.10 -2.95 22.80
CA THR A 43 16.94 -2.30 23.81
C THR A 43 17.71 -1.15 23.16
N VAL A 44 17.36 0.09 23.52
CA VAL A 44 18.11 1.28 23.10
C VAL A 44 19.38 1.38 23.92
N GLU A 45 20.50 0.89 23.39
CA GLU A 45 21.82 1.17 23.96
C GLU A 45 22.24 2.62 23.65
N SER A 46 21.87 3.53 24.54
CA SER A 46 22.30 4.93 24.50
C SER A 46 23.80 5.06 24.82
N THR A 47 24.65 5.11 23.78
CA THR A 47 26.06 5.49 23.93
C THR A 47 26.21 7.03 23.94
N THR A 48 25.94 7.64 25.09
CA THR A 48 26.37 9.03 25.35
C THR A 48 27.90 9.10 25.42
N THR A 49 28.51 10.00 24.64
CA THR A 49 29.88 10.44 24.89
C THR A 49 29.95 11.95 24.71
N ASP A 50 30.01 12.64 25.85
CA ASP A 50 30.13 14.09 25.92
C ASP A 50 31.56 14.52 25.53
N SER A 51 31.71 15.66 24.85
CA SER A 51 33.01 16.31 24.59
C SER A 51 32.80 17.77 24.22
N THR A 52 33.41 18.68 24.98
CA THR A 52 33.05 20.11 24.99
C THR A 52 34.17 21.04 24.51
N LYS A 53 33.76 22.28 24.20
CA LYS A 53 34.56 23.53 24.01
C LYS A 53 35.36 23.72 22.71
N ASN A 54 34.86 24.65 21.88
CA ASN A 54 35.44 25.99 21.67
C ASN A 54 34.33 26.87 20.99
N VAL A 55 34.02 28.15 21.29
CA VAL A 55 34.78 29.35 21.69
C VAL A 55 35.69 29.84 20.55
N LEU A 56 35.54 31.02 19.92
CA LEU A 56 34.64 32.20 19.99
C LEU A 56 34.16 32.50 18.53
N SER A 57 33.43 33.53 18.06
CA SER A 57 32.84 34.83 18.50
C SER A 57 31.74 35.21 17.45
N GLY A 58 30.86 36.22 17.54
CA GLY A 58 30.59 37.25 18.55
C GLY A 58 30.54 38.68 17.96
N SER A 59 29.35 39.21 17.65
CA SER A 59 29.09 40.63 17.34
C SER A 59 27.59 40.97 17.48
N THR A 60 27.28 42.16 18.00
CA THR A 60 25.93 42.61 18.35
C THR A 60 25.53 43.84 17.55
N SER A 61 24.29 43.92 17.07
CA SER A 61 23.68 45.20 16.66
C SER A 61 22.16 45.16 16.82
N ASN A 62 21.62 46.07 17.64
CA ASN A 62 20.18 46.27 17.79
C ASN A 62 19.72 47.39 16.85
N ILE A 63 18.69 47.12 16.03
CA ILE A 63 17.85 48.17 15.40
C ILE A 63 16.39 47.77 15.61
N THR A 64 15.55 48.75 15.95
CA THR A 64 14.20 48.53 16.45
C THR A 64 13.16 48.29 15.34
N VAL A 65 12.28 47.33 15.61
CA VAL A 65 10.97 47.02 15.03
C VAL A 65 10.32 48.11 14.14
N SER A 66 9.77 47.67 13.00
CA SER A 66 8.53 48.20 12.42
C SER A 66 7.67 47.01 11.99
N ASN A 67 6.48 46.84 12.59
CA ASN A 67 5.63 45.69 12.33
C ASN A 67 4.89 45.81 10.99
N THR A 68 4.87 44.72 10.24
CA THR A 68 3.73 44.32 9.40
C THR A 68 3.66 42.81 9.47
N GLU A 69 2.52 42.27 9.88
CA GLU A 69 2.36 40.84 10.18
C GLU A 69 2.19 40.04 8.88
N ALA A 70 3.31 39.75 8.22
CA ALA A 70 3.41 38.52 7.44
C ALA A 70 3.51 37.37 8.44
N GLU A 71 2.61 36.37 8.33
CA GLU A 71 2.71 35.15 9.13
C GLU A 71 4.08 34.51 8.89
N LYS A 72 4.91 34.52 9.94
CA LYS A 72 6.26 33.97 9.88
C LYS A 72 6.16 32.45 10.00
N VAL A 73 5.78 31.80 8.91
CA VAL A 73 5.78 30.33 8.78
C VAL A 73 7.20 29.85 9.04
N ASP A 74 7.45 29.43 10.29
CA ASP A 74 8.68 28.78 10.69
C ASP A 74 8.70 27.41 10.01
N SER A 75 9.27 27.37 8.80
CA SER A 75 9.31 26.16 7.97
C SER A 75 10.41 25.19 8.44
N THR A 76 10.53 25.01 9.75
CA THR A 76 11.31 23.95 10.37
C THR A 76 10.73 22.61 9.93
N VAL A 77 11.52 21.83 9.20
CA VAL A 77 11.09 20.53 8.66
C VAL A 77 11.02 19.53 9.81
N LYS A 78 9.80 19.06 10.10
CA LYS A 78 9.51 18.10 11.16
C LYS A 78 9.40 16.71 10.56
N GLN A 79 10.34 15.83 10.86
CA GLN A 79 10.21 14.41 10.52
C GLN A 79 9.00 13.80 11.24
N LEU A 80 8.28 12.91 10.56
CA LEU A 80 7.10 12.20 11.06
C LEU A 80 7.43 10.71 11.23
N ASP A 81 6.80 10.06 12.20
CA ASP A 81 6.84 8.60 12.30
C ASP A 81 6.01 7.99 11.16
N ILE A 82 6.65 7.20 10.31
CA ILE A 82 6.01 6.48 9.21
C ILE A 82 4.95 5.47 9.67
N ASN A 83 4.99 5.05 10.94
CA ASN A 83 4.03 4.13 11.55
C ASN A 83 2.81 4.86 12.16
N SER A 84 2.80 6.19 12.20
CA SER A 84 1.69 6.96 12.77
C SER A 84 0.42 6.88 11.92
N ASP A 85 -0.75 6.87 12.59
CA ASP A 85 -2.06 6.70 11.94
C ASP A 85 -2.30 7.66 10.78
N GLU A 86 -1.89 8.92 10.91
CA GLU A 86 -2.07 9.92 9.84
C GLU A 86 -1.14 9.65 8.65
N VAL A 87 0.13 9.27 8.86
CA VAL A 87 1.03 8.90 7.75
C VAL A 87 0.55 7.62 7.07
N GLN A 88 0.12 6.61 7.83
CA GLN A 88 -0.43 5.36 7.27
C GLN A 88 -1.75 5.59 6.51
N LYS A 89 -2.64 6.46 7.01
CA LYS A 89 -3.86 6.91 6.34
C LYS A 89 -3.55 7.61 5.02
N LEU A 90 -2.68 8.62 5.05
CA LEU A 90 -2.30 9.37 3.85
C LEU A 90 -1.54 8.49 2.85
N TYR A 91 -0.75 7.53 3.31
CA TYR A 91 -0.09 6.56 2.45
C TYR A 91 -1.10 5.70 1.65
N LYS A 92 -2.31 5.43 2.17
CA LYS A 92 -3.38 4.73 1.43
C LYS A 92 -4.08 5.60 0.38
N TYR A 93 -3.98 6.92 0.46
CA TYR A 93 -4.51 7.83 -0.57
C TYR A 93 -3.61 7.91 -1.82
N ILE A 94 -2.45 7.23 -1.81
CA ILE A 94 -1.58 7.07 -2.97
C ILE A 94 -1.92 5.75 -3.66
N GLU A 95 -2.51 5.87 -4.85
CA GLU A 95 -2.80 4.79 -5.79
C GLU A 95 -1.54 3.98 -6.17
N LYS A 96 -1.55 2.66 -6.00
CA LYS A 96 -0.34 1.81 -6.08
C LYS A 96 -0.43 0.58 -6.96
N THR A 97 -1.63 0.09 -7.27
CA THR A 97 -1.83 -1.27 -7.79
C THR A 97 -3.03 -1.31 -8.71
N ASN A 98 -2.77 -1.44 -10.01
CA ASN A 98 -3.81 -1.68 -11.01
C ASN A 98 -3.36 -2.79 -11.98
N GLU A 99 -4.24 -3.76 -12.22
CA GLU A 99 -4.10 -4.82 -13.24
C GLU A 99 -4.86 -4.48 -14.53
N ALA A 100 -5.79 -3.52 -14.49
CA ALA A 100 -6.11 -2.77 -15.70
C ALA A 100 -4.84 -2.03 -16.14
N GLN A 101 -4.62 -1.95 -17.46
CA GLN A 101 -3.29 -1.79 -18.06
C GLN A 101 -2.77 -0.33 -18.05
N GLU A 102 -2.98 0.38 -16.95
CA GLU A 102 -2.98 1.85 -16.87
C GLU A 102 -1.76 2.46 -16.17
N GLU A 103 -1.50 3.73 -16.43
CA GLU A 103 -0.41 4.49 -15.82
C GLU A 103 -0.80 5.01 -14.41
N LEU A 104 -0.23 4.40 -13.36
CA LEU A 104 -0.38 4.84 -11.97
C LEU A 104 0.19 6.26 -11.73
N VAL A 105 0.16 6.73 -10.47
CA VAL A 105 0.80 8.01 -10.06
C VAL A 105 2.33 8.03 -10.20
N TYR A 106 2.96 6.88 -10.34
CA TYR A 106 4.42 6.68 -10.35
C TYR A 106 5.03 6.87 -11.74
N ARG A 107 4.92 8.08 -12.30
CA ARG A 107 5.41 8.41 -13.66
C ARG A 107 6.72 9.20 -13.64
N ASN A 108 7.39 9.28 -14.78
CA ASN A 108 8.63 10.04 -14.95
C ASN A 108 8.45 11.57 -14.99
N THR A 109 7.23 12.06 -14.73
CA THR A 109 6.86 13.47 -14.56
C THR A 109 6.04 13.67 -13.29
N LYS A 110 5.78 14.93 -12.90
CA LYS A 110 4.85 15.24 -11.80
C LYS A 110 3.41 14.93 -12.20
N VAL A 111 2.75 14.10 -11.41
CA VAL A 111 1.35 13.68 -11.58
C VAL A 111 0.48 14.34 -10.51
N THR A 112 -0.68 14.86 -10.92
CA THR A 112 -1.75 15.42 -10.06
C THR A 112 -3.07 14.71 -10.33
N GLU A 113 -4.13 15.05 -9.58
CA GLU A 113 -5.50 14.55 -9.81
C GLU A 113 -5.97 14.71 -11.26
N LYS A 114 -5.52 15.73 -11.97
CA LYS A 114 -5.92 16.03 -13.36
C LYS A 114 -5.31 15.09 -14.39
N ASP A 115 -4.22 14.42 -14.02
CA ASP A 115 -3.44 13.52 -14.88
C ASP A 115 -3.84 12.04 -14.68
N LEU A 116 -4.75 11.79 -13.73
CA LEU A 116 -5.40 10.49 -13.51
C LEU A 116 -6.67 10.39 -14.36
N ASN A 117 -6.89 9.23 -14.98
CA ASN A 117 -8.15 8.92 -15.62
C ASN A 117 -9.27 8.71 -14.57
N ASN A 118 -10.51 8.46 -15.01
CA ASN A 118 -11.63 8.29 -14.09
C ASN A 118 -11.68 6.91 -13.42
N GLN A 119 -11.36 5.82 -14.13
CA GLN A 119 -11.32 4.46 -13.59
C GLN A 119 -10.36 4.36 -12.39
N LEU A 120 -9.14 4.87 -12.54
CA LEU A 120 -8.11 4.91 -11.52
C LEU A 120 -8.58 5.69 -10.28
N LYS A 121 -9.21 6.86 -10.45
CA LYS A 121 -9.80 7.63 -9.33
C LYS A 121 -10.85 6.81 -8.58
N LEU A 122 -11.75 6.14 -9.30
CA LEU A 122 -12.77 5.27 -8.69
C LEU A 122 -12.12 4.12 -7.92
N LEU A 123 -11.08 3.48 -8.45
CA LEU A 123 -10.35 2.41 -7.76
C LEU A 123 -9.70 2.91 -6.46
N THR A 124 -8.96 4.04 -6.49
CA THR A 124 -8.39 4.65 -5.25
C THR A 124 -9.47 4.94 -4.21
N ILE A 125 -10.66 5.38 -4.65
CA ILE A 125 -11.80 5.63 -3.75
C ILE A 125 -12.34 4.33 -3.15
N PHE A 126 -12.50 3.26 -3.94
CA PHE A 126 -13.00 1.98 -3.44
C PHE A 126 -12.01 1.22 -2.55
N GLU A 127 -10.70 1.44 -2.69
CA GLU A 127 -9.70 0.92 -1.73
C GLU A 127 -9.68 1.68 -0.39
N ASN A 128 -10.27 2.88 -0.33
CA ASN A 128 -10.28 3.74 0.85
C ASN A 128 -11.67 3.96 1.48
N VAL A 129 -12.76 3.54 0.82
CA VAL A 129 -14.09 3.50 1.43
C VAL A 129 -14.16 2.37 2.47
N SER A 130 -14.73 2.66 3.63
CA SER A 130 -14.97 1.63 4.65
C SER A 130 -16.34 0.98 4.42
N GLU A 131 -16.42 -0.33 4.61
CA GLU A 131 -17.67 -1.10 4.65
C GLU A 131 -18.69 -0.50 5.64
N SER A 132 -18.21 0.15 6.72
CA SER A 132 -19.06 0.89 7.68
C SER A 132 -19.77 2.12 7.10
N ALA A 133 -19.46 2.53 5.87
CA ALA A 133 -20.12 3.59 5.11
C ALA A 133 -21.03 3.06 3.98
N ALA A 134 -21.26 1.75 3.93
CA ALA A 134 -22.21 1.13 3.01
C ALA A 134 -23.66 1.56 3.31
N SER A 135 -24.49 1.67 2.26
CA SER A 135 -25.93 1.87 2.37
C SER A 135 -26.68 0.57 2.67
N ASN A 136 -26.12 -0.58 2.28
CA ASN A 136 -26.73 -1.89 2.42
C ASN A 136 -25.68 -3.00 2.25
N GLU A 137 -25.98 -4.22 2.72
CA GLU A 137 -25.17 -5.41 2.50
C GLU A 137 -26.11 -6.60 2.25
N LYS A 138 -25.86 -7.40 1.21
CA LYS A 138 -26.71 -8.54 0.84
C LYS A 138 -25.87 -9.70 0.34
N ASN A 139 -26.20 -10.90 0.80
CA ASN A 139 -25.76 -12.12 0.12
C ASN A 139 -26.73 -12.42 -1.02
N ILE A 140 -26.21 -12.58 -2.25
CA ILE A 140 -26.99 -12.91 -3.45
C ILE A 140 -26.50 -14.27 -3.97
N THR A 141 -27.44 -15.15 -4.32
CA THR A 141 -27.15 -16.47 -4.88
C THR A 141 -27.53 -16.50 -6.36
N ASP A 142 -26.62 -16.96 -7.21
CA ASP A 142 -26.82 -17.08 -8.66
C ASP A 142 -27.63 -18.32 -9.07
N GLU A 143 -27.90 -18.48 -10.37
CA GLU A 143 -28.63 -19.64 -10.92
C GLU A 143 -27.89 -20.98 -10.80
N TYR A 144 -26.59 -20.96 -10.49
CA TYR A 144 -25.73 -22.13 -10.28
C TYR A 144 -25.61 -22.51 -8.80
N GLY A 145 -26.14 -21.69 -7.89
CA GLY A 145 -26.10 -21.88 -6.44
C GLY A 145 -24.87 -21.28 -5.75
N ASN A 146 -24.05 -20.49 -6.46
CA ASN A 146 -22.94 -19.76 -5.84
C ASN A 146 -23.48 -18.51 -5.13
N THR A 147 -22.98 -18.22 -3.94
CA THR A 147 -23.34 -17.00 -3.20
C THR A 147 -22.17 -16.02 -3.18
N SER A 148 -22.43 -14.76 -3.51
CA SER A 148 -21.53 -13.62 -3.40
C SER A 148 -22.07 -12.63 -2.35
N ASN A 149 -21.16 -11.89 -1.71
CA ASN A 149 -21.55 -10.76 -0.87
C ASN A 149 -21.53 -9.47 -1.71
N HIS A 150 -22.61 -8.69 -1.61
CA HIS A 150 -22.84 -7.44 -2.33
C HIS A 150 -22.94 -6.30 -1.33
N ILE A 151 -21.94 -5.41 -1.36
CA ILE A 151 -21.85 -4.24 -0.50
C ILE A 151 -22.25 -3.01 -1.31
N TYR A 152 -23.26 -2.29 -0.86
CA TYR A 152 -23.84 -1.18 -1.59
C TYR A 152 -23.30 0.15 -1.08
N TYR A 153 -22.99 1.09 -1.99
CA TYR A 153 -22.52 2.42 -1.63
C TYR A 153 -23.28 3.52 -2.37
N SER A 154 -23.83 4.48 -1.63
CA SER A 154 -24.46 5.66 -2.22
C SER A 154 -23.45 6.50 -3.01
N LYS A 155 -23.91 7.16 -4.08
CA LYS A 155 -23.12 8.14 -4.83
C LYS A 155 -22.44 9.18 -3.92
N ASP A 156 -23.17 9.67 -2.93
CA ASP A 156 -22.68 10.68 -1.98
C ASP A 156 -21.57 10.13 -1.07
N THR A 157 -21.60 8.84 -0.71
CA THR A 157 -20.49 8.17 0.00
C THR A 157 -19.21 8.24 -0.84
N ILE A 158 -19.31 7.94 -2.12
CA ILE A 158 -18.17 7.89 -3.06
C ILE A 158 -17.65 9.31 -3.35
N GLU A 159 -18.52 10.30 -3.58
CA GLU A 159 -18.11 11.71 -3.69
C GLU A 159 -17.41 12.23 -2.43
N ASN A 160 -17.92 11.89 -1.23
CA ASN A 160 -17.35 12.35 0.03
C ASN A 160 -16.03 11.67 0.36
N MET A 161 -15.77 10.47 -0.19
CA MET A 161 -14.44 9.85 -0.13
C MET A 161 -13.49 10.47 -1.16
N ALA A 162 -13.95 10.75 -2.39
CA ALA A 162 -13.17 11.47 -3.40
C ALA A 162 -12.62 12.80 -2.85
N LYS A 163 -13.47 13.60 -2.18
CA LYS A 163 -13.09 14.90 -1.59
C LYS A 163 -12.05 14.78 -0.47
N LYS A 164 -11.97 13.63 0.24
CA LYS A 164 -10.93 13.35 1.25
C LYS A 164 -9.59 12.98 0.60
N ILE A 165 -9.62 12.15 -0.44
CA ILE A 165 -8.43 11.66 -1.13
C ILE A 165 -7.80 12.76 -1.99
N PHE A 166 -8.62 13.46 -2.79
CA PHE A 166 -8.18 14.37 -3.85
C PHE A 166 -8.47 15.86 -3.57
N GLY A 167 -9.12 16.17 -2.44
CA GLY A 167 -9.46 17.53 -2.02
C GLY A 167 -10.83 18.01 -2.54
N ASN A 168 -11.38 19.05 -1.92
CA ASN A 168 -12.75 19.52 -2.13
C ASN A 168 -13.10 19.98 -3.56
N GLY A 169 -12.12 20.19 -4.44
CA GLY A 169 -12.31 20.60 -5.84
C GLY A 169 -12.42 19.45 -6.84
N VAL A 170 -12.28 18.18 -6.42
CA VAL A 170 -12.33 17.02 -7.32
C VAL A 170 -13.71 16.86 -7.95
N THR A 171 -13.74 16.34 -9.18
CA THR A 171 -14.96 15.85 -9.84
C THR A 171 -14.67 14.45 -10.39
N ILE A 172 -15.58 13.52 -10.15
CA ILE A 172 -15.56 12.15 -10.69
C ILE A 172 -16.77 11.92 -11.58
N THR A 173 -16.60 11.13 -12.63
CA THR A 173 -17.70 10.56 -13.42
C THR A 173 -18.14 9.27 -12.73
N HIS A 174 -19.44 9.11 -12.51
CA HIS A 174 -19.96 7.85 -11.96
C HIS A 174 -20.28 6.88 -13.11
N GLU A 175 -19.44 5.85 -13.20
CA GLU A 175 -19.51 4.74 -14.14
C GLU A 175 -19.13 3.44 -13.42
N SER A 176 -19.47 2.29 -13.99
CA SER A 176 -19.05 1.00 -13.46
C SER A 176 -17.55 0.79 -13.70
N CYS A 177 -16.85 0.23 -12.72
CA CYS A 177 -15.44 -0.14 -12.87
C CYS A 177 -15.15 -1.52 -12.26
N GLU A 178 -14.09 -2.15 -12.74
CA GLU A 178 -13.57 -3.41 -12.20
C GLU A 178 -12.16 -3.19 -11.66
N GLY A 179 -11.84 -3.85 -10.54
CA GLY A 179 -10.52 -3.83 -9.92
C GLY A 179 -9.93 -5.22 -9.79
N LEU A 180 -8.77 -5.31 -9.12
CA LEU A 180 -8.00 -6.54 -8.93
C LEU A 180 -8.86 -7.74 -8.49
N PHE A 181 -8.49 -8.94 -8.94
CA PHE A 181 -9.14 -10.21 -8.56
C PHE A 181 -10.65 -10.26 -8.83
N ALA A 182 -11.08 -9.71 -9.97
CA ALA A 182 -12.46 -9.77 -10.44
C ALA A 182 -13.47 -9.11 -9.47
N ARG A 183 -13.10 -7.92 -8.97
CA ARG A 183 -13.89 -7.11 -8.03
C ARG A 183 -14.72 -6.08 -8.79
N ALA A 184 -15.98 -6.39 -9.05
CA ALA A 184 -16.94 -5.50 -9.70
C ALA A 184 -17.35 -4.33 -8.79
N LYS A 185 -17.65 -3.18 -9.42
CA LYS A 185 -18.38 -2.04 -8.85
C LYS A 185 -19.35 -1.55 -9.92
N GLU A 186 -20.56 -2.08 -9.94
CA GLU A 186 -21.58 -1.70 -10.91
C GLU A 186 -22.31 -0.43 -10.47
N TYR A 187 -22.27 0.64 -11.28
CA TYR A 187 -22.99 1.88 -10.99
C TYR A 187 -24.39 1.89 -11.62
N LYS A 188 -25.43 2.07 -10.81
CA LYS A 188 -26.81 2.14 -11.28
C LYS A 188 -27.69 2.98 -10.37
N ASN A 189 -28.53 3.85 -10.94
CA ASN A 189 -29.56 4.62 -10.23
C ASN A 189 -29.07 5.50 -9.05
N GLY A 190 -27.78 5.84 -8.97
CA GLY A 190 -27.21 6.61 -7.85
C GLY A 190 -26.58 5.77 -6.73
N GLU A 191 -26.45 4.46 -6.93
CA GLU A 191 -25.82 3.51 -6.01
C GLU A 191 -24.80 2.66 -6.77
N TYR A 192 -23.76 2.21 -6.06
CA TYR A 192 -22.84 1.18 -6.52
C TYR A 192 -23.19 -0.16 -5.87
N ASP A 193 -23.16 -1.23 -6.66
CA ASP A 193 -23.19 -2.61 -6.21
C ASP A 193 -21.77 -3.20 -6.33
N CYS A 194 -21.11 -3.45 -5.19
CA CYS A 194 -19.72 -3.91 -5.14
C CYS A 194 -19.66 -5.37 -4.67
N TYR A 195 -19.09 -6.26 -5.49
CA TYR A 195 -19.02 -7.69 -5.23
C TYR A 195 -17.81 -8.36 -5.89
N GLU A 196 -17.48 -9.58 -5.48
CA GLU A 196 -16.41 -10.39 -6.08
C GLU A 196 -17.00 -11.48 -7.00
N TYR A 197 -16.48 -11.61 -8.22
CA TYR A 197 -16.86 -12.71 -9.11
C TYR A 197 -16.23 -14.03 -8.65
N GLN A 198 -17.02 -15.11 -8.69
CA GLN A 198 -16.54 -16.47 -8.42
C GLN A 198 -15.49 -16.89 -9.46
N GLY A 199 -14.32 -17.35 -9.00
CA GLY A 199 -13.24 -17.83 -9.86
C GLY A 199 -12.32 -16.75 -10.45
N GLY A 200 -12.35 -15.51 -9.94
CA GLY A 200 -11.40 -14.46 -10.30
C GLY A 200 -9.94 -14.88 -10.09
N GLY A 201 -9.07 -14.53 -11.05
CA GLY A 201 -7.63 -14.81 -10.99
C GLY A 201 -6.82 -13.58 -11.41
N GLY A 202 -5.81 -13.23 -10.59
CA GLY A 202 -4.93 -12.10 -10.87
C GLY A 202 -3.88 -12.38 -11.95
N TYR A 203 -3.43 -11.31 -12.62
CA TYR A 203 -2.53 -11.34 -13.76
C TYR A 203 -1.06 -11.16 -13.36
N TRP A 204 -0.47 -12.26 -12.85
CA TRP A 204 0.91 -12.39 -12.35
C TRP A 204 2.04 -11.85 -13.24
N TRP A 205 1.78 -11.57 -14.52
CA TRP A 205 2.78 -11.03 -15.45
C TRP A 205 3.10 -9.54 -15.24
N THR A 206 2.36 -8.81 -14.41
CA THR A 206 2.66 -7.41 -14.05
C THR A 206 2.62 -7.23 -12.54
N LEU A 207 3.68 -6.69 -11.94
CA LEU A 207 3.70 -6.35 -10.51
C LEU A 207 4.12 -4.89 -10.31
N SER A 208 3.33 -4.15 -9.53
CA SER A 208 3.65 -2.81 -9.04
C SER A 208 3.75 -2.86 -7.51
N CYS A 209 4.77 -2.25 -6.93
CA CYS A 209 4.98 -2.24 -5.48
C CYS A 209 5.66 -0.94 -5.03
N SER A 210 5.31 -0.45 -3.84
CA SER A 210 6.11 0.58 -3.15
C SER A 210 6.37 0.30 -1.66
N ASP A 211 7.56 0.66 -1.17
CA ASP A 211 8.01 0.51 0.22
C ASP A 211 8.26 1.89 0.84
N LEU A 212 7.59 2.16 1.96
CA LEU A 212 7.60 3.46 2.65
C LEU A 212 8.96 3.72 3.30
N VAL A 213 9.61 4.83 2.93
CA VAL A 213 10.97 5.18 3.37
C VAL A 213 10.95 6.21 4.50
N SER A 214 10.23 7.32 4.33
CA SER A 214 10.18 8.41 5.30
C SER A 214 8.95 9.30 5.09
N ALA A 215 8.65 10.15 6.07
CA ALA A 215 7.65 11.21 5.96
C ALA A 215 8.08 12.44 6.75
N GLU A 216 7.74 13.62 6.28
CA GLU A 216 8.03 14.89 6.96
C GLU A 216 6.92 15.92 6.74
N GLN A 217 6.85 16.92 7.61
CA GLN A 217 5.92 18.05 7.54
C GLN A 217 6.71 19.35 7.41
N LYS A 218 6.23 20.24 6.53
CA LYS A 218 6.79 21.59 6.33
C LYS A 218 5.64 22.61 6.25
N GLY A 219 5.34 23.25 7.37
CA GLY A 219 4.13 24.07 7.51
C GLY A 219 2.87 23.20 7.34
N ASP A 220 2.00 23.58 6.40
CA ASP A 220 0.74 22.90 6.09
C ASP A 220 0.82 21.93 4.88
N GLU A 221 2.04 21.53 4.49
CA GLU A 221 2.26 20.39 3.60
C GLU A 221 2.91 19.23 4.35
N ILE A 222 2.45 18.01 4.04
CA ILE A 222 3.11 16.75 4.42
C ILE A 222 3.71 16.15 3.15
N TYR A 223 4.96 15.67 3.24
CA TYR A 223 5.61 14.90 2.20
C TYR A 223 5.81 13.47 2.69
N ILE A 224 5.37 12.50 1.91
CA ILE A 224 5.67 11.08 2.11
C ILE A 224 6.63 10.64 1.01
N TYR A 225 7.62 9.82 1.36
CA TYR A 225 8.61 9.29 0.44
C TYR A 225 8.58 7.76 0.44
N ASP A 226 8.41 7.17 -0.73
CA ASP A 226 8.51 5.72 -0.92
C ASP A 226 9.50 5.38 -2.04
N LYS A 227 9.96 4.12 -2.09
CA LYS A 227 10.57 3.57 -3.31
C LYS A 227 9.50 2.81 -4.07
N TYR A 228 9.44 3.00 -5.39
CA TYR A 228 8.52 2.28 -6.27
C TYR A 228 9.25 1.42 -7.29
N VAL A 229 8.70 0.25 -7.60
CA VAL A 229 9.14 -0.59 -8.73
C VAL A 229 7.94 -1.09 -9.53
N HIS A 230 8.12 -1.08 -10.85
CA HIS A 230 7.22 -1.75 -11.80
C HIS A 230 8.00 -2.87 -12.51
N VAL A 231 7.45 -4.08 -12.55
CA VAL A 231 8.04 -5.21 -13.29
C VAL A 231 7.01 -5.88 -14.18
N TYR A 232 7.47 -6.30 -15.36
CA TYR A 232 6.64 -6.95 -16.38
C TYR A 232 7.35 -8.19 -16.92
N GLN A 233 6.63 -9.31 -16.97
CA GLN A 233 7.13 -10.61 -17.41
C GLN A 233 7.39 -10.60 -18.93
N ASN A 234 8.60 -10.95 -19.35
CA ASN A 234 9.01 -10.85 -20.76
C ASN A 234 8.45 -11.96 -21.66
N ASP A 235 8.11 -13.11 -21.08
CA ASP A 235 7.89 -14.37 -21.77
C ASP A 235 6.81 -15.21 -21.07
N ASN A 236 6.12 -16.08 -21.79
CA ASN A 236 5.04 -16.91 -21.23
C ASN A 236 5.52 -18.01 -20.26
N SER A 237 6.83 -18.15 -20.01
CA SER A 237 7.37 -19.14 -19.06
C SER A 237 7.61 -18.58 -17.66
N GLY A 238 7.59 -17.25 -17.49
CA GLY A 238 7.88 -16.61 -16.21
C GLY A 238 9.36 -16.60 -15.84
N SER A 239 10.25 -16.86 -16.80
CA SER A 239 11.69 -16.99 -16.54
C SER A 239 12.38 -15.64 -16.31
N THR A 240 11.92 -14.58 -16.99
CA THR A 240 12.52 -13.25 -16.89
C THR A 240 11.50 -12.11 -16.86
N TYR A 241 11.89 -11.04 -16.20
CA TYR A 241 11.13 -9.80 -16.08
C TYR A 241 11.95 -8.60 -16.58
N GLY A 242 11.28 -7.67 -17.27
CA GLY A 242 11.73 -6.30 -17.42
C GLY A 242 11.40 -5.50 -16.15
N ILE A 243 12.38 -4.75 -15.64
CA ILE A 243 12.24 -3.84 -14.49
C ILE A 243 12.25 -2.40 -15.03
N TYR A 244 11.22 -1.64 -14.69
CA TYR A 244 11.01 -0.24 -15.07
C TYR A 244 11.11 0.66 -13.84
N ASP A 245 11.49 1.92 -14.05
CA ASP A 245 11.63 2.90 -12.97
C ASP A 245 10.33 3.66 -12.63
N SER A 246 9.25 3.32 -13.34
CA SER A 246 8.00 4.07 -13.44
C SER A 246 6.88 3.19 -14.02
N SER A 247 5.62 3.51 -13.70
CA SER A 247 4.42 2.80 -14.17
C SER A 247 4.09 3.06 -15.65
N ASP A 248 4.55 4.20 -16.18
CA ASP A 248 4.41 4.57 -17.60
C ASP A 248 5.29 3.74 -18.55
N LYS A 249 6.19 2.89 -17.99
CA LYS A 249 7.10 1.98 -18.72
C LYS A 249 8.05 2.67 -19.70
N SER A 250 8.17 4.01 -19.66
CA SER A 250 8.99 4.79 -20.60
C SER A 250 10.49 4.50 -20.50
N ASN A 251 10.97 4.03 -19.35
CA ASN A 251 12.37 3.66 -19.14
C ASN A 251 12.52 2.29 -18.44
N ILE A 252 13.27 1.39 -19.10
CA ILE A 252 13.57 0.05 -18.61
C ILE A 252 15.01 -0.01 -18.04
N ILE A 253 15.12 -0.23 -16.73
CA ILE A 253 16.38 -0.18 -15.98
C ILE A 253 17.08 -1.54 -15.83
N SER A 254 16.36 -2.63 -16.06
CA SER A 254 16.92 -3.97 -16.37
C SER A 254 15.97 -4.72 -17.30
N LYS A 255 16.49 -5.36 -18.36
CA LYS A 255 15.64 -6.02 -19.36
C LYS A 255 15.34 -7.49 -19.06
N ASN A 256 16.32 -8.22 -18.53
CA ASN A 256 16.24 -9.68 -18.33
C ASN A 256 16.57 -10.03 -16.87
N ALA A 257 15.81 -9.51 -15.91
CA ALA A 257 15.95 -9.93 -14.52
C ALA A 257 15.46 -11.37 -14.35
N SER A 258 16.30 -12.28 -13.84
CA SER A 258 15.87 -13.66 -13.53
C SER A 258 14.77 -13.62 -12.48
N SER A 259 13.67 -14.36 -12.71
CA SER A 259 12.59 -14.47 -11.74
C SER A 259 13.05 -15.12 -10.43
N GLU A 260 13.97 -16.09 -10.51
CA GLU A 260 14.59 -16.73 -9.34
C GLU A 260 15.31 -15.73 -8.42
N THR A 261 15.86 -14.64 -8.97
CA THR A 261 16.59 -13.61 -8.19
C THR A 261 15.70 -12.42 -7.81
N LEU A 262 14.73 -12.08 -8.66
CA LEU A 262 13.81 -10.97 -8.44
C LEU A 262 12.76 -11.33 -7.36
N LEU A 263 12.23 -12.55 -7.42
CA LEU A 263 11.14 -13.04 -6.58
C LEU A 263 11.63 -13.85 -5.36
N ASP A 264 12.95 -13.98 -5.14
CA ASP A 264 13.50 -14.64 -3.95
C ASP A 264 12.99 -13.98 -2.65
N GLY A 265 12.37 -14.78 -1.78
CA GLY A 265 11.71 -14.31 -0.56
C GLY A 265 10.46 -13.44 -0.76
N VAL A 266 10.02 -13.20 -2.00
CA VAL A 266 8.75 -12.51 -2.29
C VAL A 266 7.61 -13.51 -2.17
N GLY A 267 7.17 -13.73 -0.92
CA GLY A 267 5.98 -14.54 -0.59
C GLY A 267 4.68 -13.83 -0.96
N ASP A 268 3.84 -13.52 0.03
CA ASP A 268 2.59 -12.76 -0.15
C ASP A 268 2.87 -11.28 -0.45
N PHE A 269 3.44 -11.00 -1.64
CA PHE A 269 3.73 -9.68 -2.20
C PHE A 269 4.43 -8.70 -1.26
N SER A 270 5.50 -9.15 -0.59
CA SER A 270 6.34 -8.26 0.22
C SER A 270 7.07 -7.24 -0.67
N ALA A 271 6.44 -6.07 -0.86
CA ALA A 271 6.95 -4.96 -1.67
C ALA A 271 8.41 -4.63 -1.33
N LYS A 272 8.73 -4.61 -0.03
CA LYS A 272 10.08 -4.41 0.51
C LYS A 272 11.10 -5.43 0.01
N VAL A 273 10.75 -6.71 -0.08
CA VAL A 273 11.67 -7.74 -0.60
C VAL A 273 11.86 -7.58 -2.11
N LEU A 274 10.76 -7.39 -2.86
CA LEU A 274 10.81 -7.18 -4.31
C LEU A 274 11.66 -5.94 -4.67
N ILE A 275 11.45 -4.83 -3.96
CA ILE A 275 12.22 -3.58 -4.13
C ILE A 275 13.68 -3.78 -3.76
N ASN A 276 14.00 -4.50 -2.68
CA ASN A 276 15.40 -4.80 -2.33
C ASN A 276 16.07 -5.68 -3.40
N ASN A 277 15.39 -6.69 -3.94
CA ASN A 277 15.92 -7.53 -5.01
C ASN A 277 16.10 -6.73 -6.32
N ALA A 278 15.13 -5.90 -6.69
CA ALA A 278 15.22 -5.00 -7.84
C ALA A 278 16.35 -3.96 -7.67
N ASN A 279 16.60 -3.43 -6.47
CA ASN A 279 17.75 -2.55 -6.18
C ASN A 279 19.08 -3.30 -6.38
N LYS A 280 19.23 -4.54 -5.89
CA LYS A 280 20.42 -5.39 -6.14
C LYS A 280 20.66 -5.59 -7.63
N ILE A 281 19.63 -6.03 -8.36
CA ILE A 281 19.70 -6.37 -9.80
C ILE A 281 20.02 -5.14 -10.67
N THR A 282 19.46 -3.97 -10.33
CA THR A 282 19.62 -2.75 -11.15
C THR A 282 20.84 -1.91 -10.78
N ASN A 283 21.55 -2.24 -9.69
CA ASN A 283 22.55 -1.40 -9.02
C ASN A 283 21.96 -0.07 -8.53
N ASN A 284 20.93 -0.15 -7.67
CA ASN A 284 20.25 0.97 -6.99
C ASN A 284 19.63 2.03 -7.92
N LYS A 285 19.12 1.64 -9.11
CA LYS A 285 18.40 2.55 -10.02
C LYS A 285 16.90 2.68 -9.72
N ILE A 286 16.41 2.06 -8.66
CA ILE A 286 15.01 2.13 -8.23
C ILE A 286 14.75 3.52 -7.64
N LYS A 287 13.83 4.26 -8.25
CA LYS A 287 13.51 5.64 -7.87
C LYS A 287 12.80 5.72 -6.52
N THR A 288 13.11 6.79 -5.79
CA THR A 288 12.29 7.28 -4.68
C THR A 288 11.30 8.30 -5.24
N PHE A 289 10.04 8.20 -4.87
CA PHE A 289 9.00 9.18 -5.22
C PHE A 289 8.66 10.04 -4.00
N LYS A 290 8.26 11.28 -4.25
CA LYS A 290 7.71 12.19 -3.24
C LYS A 290 6.23 12.41 -3.53
N HIS A 291 5.42 12.14 -2.51
CA HIS A 291 3.98 12.37 -2.51
C HIS A 291 3.71 13.60 -1.63
N THR A 292 3.18 14.66 -2.24
CA THR A 292 2.80 15.88 -1.54
C THR A 292 1.33 15.81 -1.16
N PHE A 293 1.06 16.05 0.13
CA PHE A 293 -0.26 16.20 0.69
C PHE A 293 -0.46 17.63 1.16
N LYS A 294 -1.65 18.17 0.89
CA LYS A 294 -2.03 19.53 1.29
C LYS A 294 -3.16 19.49 2.30
N LYS A 295 -3.14 20.47 3.20
CA LYS A 295 -4.17 20.66 4.21
C LYS A 295 -5.42 21.30 3.60
N ASN A 296 -6.58 20.75 3.92
CA ASN A 296 -7.90 21.33 3.70
C ASN A 296 -8.22 22.37 4.79
N THR A 297 -9.27 23.17 4.56
CA THR A 297 -9.76 24.17 5.52
C THR A 297 -10.31 23.59 6.83
N ASP A 298 -10.62 22.29 6.86
CA ASP A 298 -11.04 21.55 8.06
C ASP A 298 -9.85 20.93 8.84
N GLY A 299 -8.62 21.12 8.36
CA GLY A 299 -7.40 20.55 8.93
C GLY A 299 -7.07 19.12 8.51
N SER A 300 -7.92 18.46 7.70
CA SER A 300 -7.59 17.18 7.06
C SER A 300 -6.53 17.37 5.96
N TYR A 301 -5.87 16.28 5.55
CA TYR A 301 -4.94 16.31 4.41
C TYR A 301 -5.46 15.46 3.24
N TYR A 302 -5.24 15.94 2.02
CA TYR A 302 -5.55 15.26 0.76
C TYR A 302 -4.27 15.12 -0.10
N TRP A 303 -4.21 14.09 -0.95
CA TRP A 303 -3.12 13.91 -1.92
C TRP A 303 -3.22 14.97 -3.03
N TYR A 304 -2.13 15.70 -3.23
CA TYR A 304 -2.05 16.79 -4.21
C TYR A 304 -1.21 16.43 -5.44
N SER A 305 -0.09 15.71 -5.25
CA SER A 305 0.75 15.26 -6.36
C SER A 305 1.74 14.17 -5.98
N THR A 306 2.13 13.34 -6.94
CA THR A 306 3.32 12.48 -6.89
C THR A 306 4.37 12.99 -7.88
N GLU A 307 5.65 12.99 -7.52
CA GLU A 307 6.75 13.27 -8.44
C GLU A 307 8.01 12.45 -8.10
N PRO A 308 8.79 11.98 -9.10
CA PRO A 308 10.04 11.28 -8.84
C PRO A 308 11.09 12.23 -8.25
N LEU A 309 11.93 11.72 -7.35
CA LEU A 309 13.19 12.38 -7.00
C LEU A 309 14.26 12.07 -8.06
N ALA A 310 15.21 12.99 -8.20
CA ALA A 310 16.35 12.93 -9.13
C ALA A 310 17.60 12.32 -8.47
#